data_AF-A0A0D1LC14-F1
#
_entry.id   AF-A0A0D1LC14-F1
#
_cell.length_a   1.000
_cell.length_b   1.000
_cell.length_c   1.000
_cell.angle_alpha   90.00
_cell.angle_beta   90.00
_cell.angle_gamma   90.00
#
_symmetry.space_group_name_H-M   'P 1'
#
loop_
_entity.id
_entity.type
_entity.pdbx_description
1 polymer ?
#
loop_
_entity_poly.entity_id
_entity_poly.type
_entity_poly.pdbx_seq_one_letter_code
_entity_poly.pdbx_strand_id
1 'polypeptide(L)'
;MYDVRTDHKIVAFDSELMRLFNCADGTVIVTATRADGSWTVHADGVDDVTAADRPTAITAMTEQALAALPGAGYSTTVPYGLADLP
;
A
#
# COMPACT_ATOMS: atom_id res chain seq x y z
N MET A 1 28.50 -3.11 5.34
CA MET A 1 27.16 -3.65 5.62
C MET A 1 26.18 -2.61 5.11
N TYR A 2 25.46 -2.88 4.03
CA TYR A 2 24.47 -1.94 3.51
C TYR A 2 23.21 -2.07 4.36
N ASP A 3 22.89 -1.03 5.13
CA ASP A 3 21.63 -0.92 5.84
C ASP A 3 20.56 -0.57 4.79
N VAL A 4 19.90 -1.61 4.26
CA VAL A 4 18.76 -1.44 3.35
C VAL A 4 17.58 -1.05 4.22
N ARG A 5 17.45 0.25 4.48
CA ARG A 5 16.23 0.82 5.04
C ARG A 5 15.18 0.86 3.94
N THR A 6 14.11 0.10 4.10
CA THR A 6 12.93 0.29 3.27
C THR A 6 12.21 1.54 3.75
N ASP A 7 11.89 2.43 2.81
CA ASP A 7 11.25 3.70 3.10
C ASP A 7 9.77 3.50 3.42
N HIS A 8 9.14 2.45 2.88
CA HIS A 8 7.72 2.20 3.02
C HIS A 8 7.36 0.76 3.34
N LYS A 9 6.25 0.57 4.05
CA LYS A 9 5.74 -0.75 4.41
C LYS A 9 4.23 -0.82 4.30
N ILE A 10 3.74 -1.86 3.63
CA ILE A 10 2.32 -2.22 3.68
C ILE A 10 2.06 -3.07 4.92
N VAL A 11 1.02 -2.72 5.66
CA VAL A 11 0.54 -3.46 6.83
C VAL A 11 -0.95 -3.71 6.66
N ALA A 12 -1.34 -4.98 6.73
CA ALA A 12 -2.74 -5.34 6.92
C ALA A 12 -3.09 -5.26 8.40
N PHE A 13 -4.15 -4.54 8.70
CA PHE A 13 -4.73 -4.49 10.05
C PHE A 13 -5.83 -5.52 10.22
N ASP A 14 -6.53 -5.84 9.14
CA ASP A 14 -7.61 -6.82 9.12
C ASP A 14 -7.76 -7.45 7.73
N SER A 15 -8.70 -8.37 7.55
CA SER A 15 -9.05 -8.94 6.25
C SER A 15 -9.55 -7.89 5.25
N GLU A 16 -10.04 -6.75 5.74
CA GLU A 16 -10.66 -5.70 4.92
C GLU A 16 -9.88 -4.37 4.93
N LEU A 17 -8.73 -4.30 5.61
CA LEU A 17 -7.98 -3.06 5.73
C LEU A 17 -6.48 -3.28 5.59
N MET A 18 -5.90 -2.59 4.61
CA MET A 18 -4.45 -2.48 4.41
C MET A 18 -4.04 -1.01 4.34
N ARG A 19 -2.88 -0.67 4.91
CA ARG A 19 -2.32 0.68 4.81
C ARG A 19 -0.85 0.63 4.48
N LEU A 20 -0.42 1.60 3.68
CA LEU A 20 0.98 1.84 3.36
C LEU A 20 1.48 2.99 4.22
N PHE A 21 2.58 2.75 4.93
CA PHE A 21 3.22 3.72 5.82
C PHE A 21 4.57 4.15 5.29
N ASN A 22 4.91 5.41 5.52
CA ASN A 22 6.28 5.89 5.51
C ASN A 22 6.97 5.47 6.81
N CYS A 23 8.05 4.70 6.70
CA CYS A 23 8.80 4.19 7.85
C CYS A 23 9.62 5.27 8.56
N ALA A 24 9.84 6.44 7.94
CA ALA A 24 10.59 7.54 8.55
C ALA A 24 9.79 8.28 9.63
N ASP A 25 8.50 8.51 9.40
CA ASP A 25 7.63 9.36 10.23
C ASP A 25 6.33 8.66 10.70
N GLY A 26 6.03 7.47 10.17
CA GLY A 26 4.80 6.72 10.47
C GLY A 26 3.56 7.26 9.77
N THR A 27 3.71 8.17 8.81
CA THR A 27 2.59 8.75 8.05
C THR A 27 1.95 7.69 7.15
N VAL A 28 0.61 7.65 7.11
CA VAL A 28 -0.13 6.83 6.14
C VAL A 28 -0.13 7.55 4.80
N ILE A 29 0.35 6.87 3.76
CA ILE A 29 0.37 7.43 2.39
C ILE A 29 -0.81 6.89 1.59
N VAL A 30 -1.12 5.61 1.76
CA VAL A 30 -2.21 4.93 1.03
C VAL A 30 -3.03 4.09 1.99
N THR A 31 -4.35 4.15 1.83
CA THR A 31 -5.29 3.28 2.54
C THR A 31 -6.06 2.46 1.53
N ALA A 32 -6.07 1.14 1.69
CA ALA A 32 -6.91 0.23 0.94
C ALA A 32 -7.95 -0.41 1.87
N THR A 33 -9.22 -0.19 1.56
CA THR A 33 -10.36 -0.77 2.29
C THR A 33 -11.14 -1.69 1.38
N ARG A 34 -11.56 -2.85 1.89
CA ARG A 34 -12.45 -3.76 1.18
C ARG A 34 -13.89 -3.51 1.61
N ALA A 35 -14.79 -3.39 0.64
CA ALA A 35 -16.23 -3.34 0.84
C ALA A 35 -16.91 -4.18 -0.25
N ASP A 36 -17.89 -5.00 0.15
CA ASP A 36 -18.68 -5.84 -0.76
C ASP A 36 -17.83 -6.69 -1.74
N GLY A 37 -16.65 -7.13 -1.28
CA GLY A 37 -15.73 -7.97 -2.05
C GLY A 37 -14.73 -7.21 -2.94
N SER A 38 -14.88 -5.89 -3.11
CA SER A 38 -13.96 -5.04 -3.88
C SER A 38 -13.06 -4.21 -2.97
N TRP A 39 -11.81 -3.98 -3.37
CA TRP A 39 -10.88 -3.09 -2.69
C TRP A 39 -10.95 -1.69 -3.29
N THR A 40 -11.06 -0.67 -2.45
CA THR A 40 -10.89 0.74 -2.80
C THR A 40 -9.58 1.22 -2.22
N VAL A 41 -8.69 1.69 -3.08
CA VAL A 41 -7.37 2.21 -2.76
C VAL A 41 -7.40 3.73 -2.90
N HIS A 42 -7.10 4.41 -1.80
CA HIS A 42 -7.11 5.86 -1.67
C HIS A 42 -5.72 6.37 -1.26
N ALA A 43 -5.25 7.41 -1.95
CA ALA A 43 -4.02 8.14 -1.61
C ALA A 43 -4.27 9.65 -1.75
N ASP A 44 -3.67 10.43 -0.86
CA ASP A 44 -3.85 11.88 -0.88
C ASP A 44 -3.30 12.48 -2.19
N GLY A 45 -4.16 13.23 -2.90
CA GLY A 45 -3.80 13.90 -4.15
C GLY A 45 -3.84 13.03 -5.41
N VAL A 46 -4.33 11.77 -5.31
CA VAL A 46 -4.54 10.85 -6.43
C VAL A 46 -5.99 10.37 -6.41
N ASP A 47 -6.58 10.15 -7.58
CA ASP A 47 -7.94 9.59 -7.68
C ASP A 47 -7.98 8.15 -7.17
N ASP A 48 -9.09 7.78 -6.53
CA ASP A 48 -9.32 6.44 -6.00
C ASP A 48 -9.29 5.38 -7.10
N VAL A 49 -8.69 4.23 -6.79
CA VAL A 49 -8.63 3.06 -7.68
C VAL A 49 -9.34 1.90 -7.03
N THR A 50 -10.11 1.15 -7.80
CA THR A 50 -10.73 -0.09 -7.35
C THR A 50 -9.98 -1.32 -7.85
N ALA A 51 -9.93 -2.36 -7.03
CA ALA A 51 -9.26 -3.62 -7.33
C ALA A 51 -10.14 -4.81 -6.92
N ALA A 52 -10.19 -5.84 -7.77
CA ALA A 52 -11.06 -7.00 -7.56
C ALA A 52 -10.52 -7.99 -6.50
N ASP A 53 -9.22 -7.97 -6.24
CA ASP A 53 -8.56 -8.88 -5.31
C ASP A 53 -7.42 -8.20 -4.56
N ARG A 54 -6.97 -8.86 -3.49
CA ARG A 54 -5.93 -8.34 -2.59
C ARG A 54 -4.57 -8.15 -3.30
N PRO A 55 -4.08 -9.07 -4.15
CA PRO A 55 -2.85 -8.85 -4.92
C PRO A 55 -2.92 -7.61 -5.82
N THR A 56 -4.03 -7.41 -6.53
CA THR A 56 -4.23 -6.23 -7.39
C THR A 56 -4.32 -4.96 -6.55
N ALA A 57 -4.95 -5.02 -5.38
CA ALA A 57 -4.99 -3.90 -4.45
C ALA A 57 -3.58 -3.53 -3.93
N ILE A 58 -2.72 -4.50 -3.62
CA ILE A 58 -1.33 -4.26 -3.19
C ILE A 58 -0.52 -3.57 -4.31
N THR A 59 -0.68 -4.01 -5.55
CA THR A 59 -0.06 -3.37 -6.72
C THR A 59 -0.55 -1.93 -6.86
N ALA A 60 -1.88 -1.72 -6.83
CA ALA A 60 -2.48 -0.39 -6.90
C ALA A 60 -2.03 0.54 -5.77
N MET A 61 -1.85 0.02 -4.55
CA MET A 61 -1.30 0.80 -3.42
C MET A 61 0.12 1.28 -3.70
N THR A 62 0.95 0.45 -4.33
CA THR A 62 2.33 0.79 -4.64
C THR A 62 2.40 1.84 -5.75
N GLU A 63 1.57 1.68 -6.79
CA GLU A 63 1.46 2.64 -7.90
C GLU A 63 0.91 3.99 -7.44
N GLN A 64 -0.15 4.00 -6.63
CA GLN A 64 -0.70 5.25 -6.10
C GLN A 64 0.28 5.97 -5.19
N ALA A 65 1.03 5.26 -4.36
CA ALA A 65 2.02 5.90 -3.51
C ALA A 65 3.17 6.53 -4.32
N LEU A 66 3.58 5.90 -5.43
CA LEU A 66 4.53 6.49 -6.38
C LEU A 66 3.95 7.76 -7.04
N ALA A 67 2.65 7.79 -7.34
CA ALA A 67 1.98 8.95 -7.91
C ALA A 67 1.78 10.09 -6.89
N ALA A 68 1.52 9.76 -5.63
CA ALA A 68 1.27 10.72 -4.55
C ALA A 68 2.56 11.37 -4.01
N LEU A 69 3.69 10.67 -4.05
CA LEU A 69 4.95 11.17 -3.49
C LEU A 69 5.88 11.73 -4.57
N PRO A 70 6.44 12.94 -4.38
CA PRO A 70 7.44 13.50 -5.29
C PRO A 70 8.80 12.82 -5.07
N GLY A 71 9.08 11.72 -5.76
CA GLY A 71 10.37 11.00 -5.65
C GLY A 71 10.66 10.02 -6.79
N ALA A 72 11.95 9.79 -7.10
CA ALA A 72 12.42 8.95 -8.21
C ALA A 72 12.77 7.50 -7.79
N GLY A 73 12.55 7.13 -6.53
CA GLY A 73 12.88 5.81 -6.00
C GLY A 73 11.89 5.43 -4.92
N TYR A 74 11.22 4.29 -5.09
CA TYR A 74 10.15 3.85 -4.22
C TYR A 74 10.44 2.42 -3.76
N SER A 75 10.89 2.27 -2.51
CA SER A 75 11.06 0.97 -1.87
C SER A 75 9.85 0.68 -1.00
N THR A 76 9.11 -0.40 -1.30
CA THR A 76 7.96 -0.86 -0.49
C THR A 76 8.18 -2.29 -0.08
N THR A 77 8.12 -2.53 1.23
CA THR A 77 8.09 -3.89 1.78
C THR A 77 6.65 -4.36 1.83
N VAL A 78 6.37 -5.42 1.09
CA VAL A 78 5.13 -6.21 1.19
C VAL A 78 5.42 -7.43 2.08
N PRO A 79 4.70 -7.62 3.20
CA PRO A 79 4.86 -8.80 4.04
C PRO A 79 4.62 -10.10 3.27
N TYR A 80 5.46 -11.10 3.53
CA TYR A 80 5.30 -12.44 2.95
C TYR A 80 3.94 -13.05 3.33
N GLY A 81 3.24 -13.64 2.36
CA GLY A 81 1.92 -14.23 2.54
C GLY A 81 0.76 -13.23 2.57
N LEU A 82 1.02 -11.91 2.49
CA LEU A 82 -0.07 -10.92 2.49
C LEU A 82 -0.95 -11.06 1.24
N ALA A 83 -0.37 -11.36 0.09
CA ALA A 83 -1.10 -11.57 -1.16
C ALA A 83 -1.97 -12.84 -1.13
N ASP A 84 -1.63 -13.83 -0.31
CA ASP A 84 -2.32 -15.12 -0.22
C ASP A 84 -3.48 -15.11 0.79
N LEU A 85 -3.67 -14.00 1.51
CA LEU A 85 -4.80 -13.83 2.42
C LEU A 85 -6.10 -13.55 1.63
N PRO A 86 -7.24 -14.12 2.06
CA PRO A 86 -8.51 -14.08 1.32
C PRO A 86 -9.13 -12.69 1.14
#